data_AF-A0A6A9SX51-F1
#
_entry.id   AF-A0A6A9SX51-F1
#
_cell.length_a   1.000
_cell.length_b   1.000
_cell.length_c   1.000
_cell.angle_alpha   90.00
_cell.angle_beta   90.00
_cell.angle_gamma   90.00
#
_symmetry.space_group_name_H-M   'P 1'
#
loop_
_entity.id
_entity.type
_entity.pdbx_description
1 polymer ?
#
loop_
_entity_poly.entity_id
_entity_poly.type
_entity_poly.pdbx_seq_one_letter_code
_entity_poly.pdbx_strand_id
1 'polypeptide(L)'
;MAVTIVPPVELPPKRLREIIDERVGDMDALLNDDRFFLVDFADIWENTRRNVFKPAEHEDEGPEAVFRTIDERRGDREMLSVINVEAQLPLLTDDELRQVRFWEEENLYLPGDTSLYLFNPETMSDRLSAFYANAAWQTVSTWIDDRGLQYIKLEKSPAGFLGSTRLVEYLDERPYMRVQQPPGPEGSN
;
A
#
# COMPACT_ATOMS: atom_id res chain seq x y z
N MET A 1 7.98 2.95 14.76
CA MET A 1 7.21 2.59 13.57
C MET A 1 7.92 1.49 12.80
N ALA A 2 7.19 0.44 12.44
CA ALA A 2 7.55 -0.58 11.46
C ALA A 2 6.84 -0.27 10.12
N VAL A 3 7.40 -0.73 9.00
CA VAL A 3 6.77 -0.62 7.69
C VAL A 3 6.69 -2.00 7.05
N THR A 4 5.49 -2.39 6.64
CA THR A 4 5.24 -3.65 5.92
C THR A 4 4.78 -3.33 4.52
N ILE A 5 5.37 -3.95 3.51
CA ILE A 5 4.94 -3.75 2.13
C ILE A 5 4.62 -5.06 1.42
N VAL A 6 3.57 -5.04 0.61
CA VAL A 6 3.34 -5.99 -0.48
C VAL A 6 3.59 -5.20 -1.76
N PRO A 7 4.77 -5.34 -2.40
CA PRO A 7 5.11 -4.55 -3.57
C PRO A 7 4.36 -5.05 -4.82
N PRO A 8 4.07 -4.16 -5.78
CA PRO A 8 3.63 -4.59 -7.11
C PRO A 8 4.80 -5.21 -7.89
N VAL A 9 4.49 -5.96 -8.96
CA VAL A 9 5.50 -6.64 -9.80
C VAL A 9 6.45 -5.63 -10.46
N GLU A 10 5.97 -4.43 -10.76
CA GLU A 10 6.73 -3.34 -11.38
C GLU A 10 7.75 -2.68 -10.44
N LEU A 11 7.77 -3.07 -9.16
CA LEU A 11 8.71 -2.60 -8.15
C LEU A 11 9.72 -3.71 -7.79
N PRO A 12 10.68 -4.03 -8.68
CA PRO A 12 11.62 -5.11 -8.47
C PRO A 12 12.58 -4.81 -7.31
N PRO A 13 13.24 -5.85 -6.76
CA PRO A 13 14.07 -5.73 -5.56
C PRO A 13 15.13 -4.64 -5.62
N LYS A 14 15.82 -4.51 -6.77
CA LYS A 14 16.86 -3.50 -6.97
C LYS A 14 16.28 -2.08 -6.88
N ARG A 15 15.14 -1.84 -7.53
CA ARG A 15 14.51 -0.52 -7.57
C ARG A 15 13.96 -0.13 -6.20
N LEU A 16 13.34 -1.06 -5.49
CA LEU A 16 12.88 -0.80 -4.13
C LEU A 16 14.05 -0.47 -3.20
N ARG A 17 15.13 -1.27 -3.25
CA ARG A 17 16.34 -1.01 -2.46
C ARG A 17 16.90 0.38 -2.73
N GLU A 18 17.06 0.75 -4.00
CA GLU A 18 17.54 2.09 -4.37
C GLU A 18 16.66 3.21 -3.79
N ILE A 19 15.34 3.08 -3.84
CA ILE A 19 14.40 4.06 -3.27
C ILE A 19 14.54 4.17 -1.75
N ILE A 20 14.62 3.03 -1.06
CA ILE A 20 14.71 2.98 0.41
C ILE A 20 16.07 3.50 0.88
N ASP A 21 17.16 3.02 0.29
CA ASP A 21 18.53 3.43 0.62
C ASP A 21 18.73 4.95 0.42
N GLU A 22 18.17 5.51 -0.65
CA GLU A 22 18.27 6.95 -0.95
C GLU A 22 17.43 7.80 0.01
N ARG A 23 16.21 7.37 0.36
CA ARG A 23 15.21 8.26 0.96
C ARG A 23 14.90 7.99 2.43
N VAL A 24 15.23 6.80 2.92
CA VAL A 24 14.86 6.32 4.26
C VAL A 24 16.11 5.91 5.04
N GLY A 25 17.00 5.13 4.41
CA GLY A 25 18.21 4.58 5.01
C GLY A 25 18.47 3.15 4.50
N ASP A 26 19.51 2.50 5.02
CA ASP A 26 19.92 1.15 4.60
C ASP A 26 18.79 0.12 4.77
N MET A 27 18.27 -0.37 3.65
CA MET A 27 17.17 -1.35 3.62
C MET A 27 17.53 -2.64 4.36
N ASP A 28 18.79 -3.09 4.28
CA ASP A 28 19.21 -4.34 4.94
C ASP A 28 19.31 -4.18 6.45
N ALA A 29 19.75 -3.02 6.94
CA ALA A 29 19.65 -2.71 8.36
C ALA A 29 18.19 -2.67 8.83
N LEU A 30 17.30 -2.02 8.07
CA LEU A 30 15.87 -1.93 8.41
C LEU A 30 15.17 -3.30 8.43
N LEU A 31 15.50 -4.18 7.48
CA LEU A 31 15.05 -5.57 7.46
C LEU A 31 15.59 -6.33 8.69
N ASN A 32 16.87 -6.18 9.02
CA ASN A 32 17.46 -6.90 10.15
C ASN A 32 16.96 -6.41 11.52
N ASP A 33 16.57 -5.15 11.65
CA ASP A 33 16.14 -4.53 12.90
C ASP A 33 14.61 -4.63 13.17
N ASP A 34 13.88 -5.44 12.38
CA ASP A 34 12.41 -5.57 12.46
C ASP A 34 11.69 -4.22 12.27
N ARG A 35 12.25 -3.36 11.41
CA ARG A 35 11.69 -2.04 11.06
C ARG A 35 11.07 -2.01 9.67
N PHE A 36 11.46 -2.94 8.80
CA PHE A 36 10.93 -3.09 7.46
C PHE A 36 10.62 -4.57 7.22
N PHE A 37 9.47 -4.84 6.61
CA PHE A 37 9.00 -6.17 6.26
C PHE A 37 8.47 -6.14 4.83
N LEU A 38 8.80 -7.19 4.07
CA LEU A 38 8.39 -7.34 2.68
C LEU A 38 7.70 -8.68 2.50
N VAL A 39 6.50 -8.66 1.92
CA VAL A 39 5.74 -9.87 1.60
C VAL A 39 5.61 -9.96 0.08
N ASP A 40 6.37 -10.89 -0.50
CA ASP A 40 6.50 -11.10 -1.94
C ASP A 40 5.54 -12.19 -2.41
N PHE A 41 4.31 -11.79 -2.71
CA PHE A 41 3.32 -12.68 -3.34
C PHE A 41 3.63 -12.96 -4.82
N ALA A 42 4.44 -12.12 -5.46
CA ALA A 42 4.78 -12.28 -6.87
C ALA A 42 6.00 -13.20 -7.12
N ASP A 43 6.62 -13.70 -6.04
CA ASP A 43 7.76 -14.63 -6.06
C ASP A 43 8.95 -14.14 -6.92
N ILE A 44 9.21 -12.84 -6.88
CA ILE A 44 10.27 -12.18 -7.68
C ILE A 44 11.58 -11.95 -6.90
N TRP A 45 11.57 -12.12 -5.58
CA TRP A 45 12.75 -11.93 -4.74
C TRP A 45 13.56 -13.23 -4.63
N GLU A 46 14.90 -13.19 -4.62
CA GLU A 46 15.72 -14.43 -4.59
C GLU A 46 15.82 -15.11 -3.19
N ASN A 47 14.89 -14.80 -2.27
CA ASN A 47 14.73 -15.38 -0.93
C ASN A 47 16.02 -15.71 -0.14
N THR A 48 16.58 -14.72 0.56
CA THR A 48 17.75 -14.93 1.44
C THR A 48 17.82 -14.01 2.67
N ARG A 49 16.83 -13.16 2.90
CA ARG A 49 16.93 -12.06 3.89
C ARG A 49 15.86 -12.18 4.96
N ARG A 50 16.24 -11.85 6.20
CA ARG A 50 15.30 -11.68 7.31
C ARG A 50 14.22 -10.68 6.88
N ASN A 51 12.97 -10.94 7.29
CA ASN A 51 11.82 -10.07 7.03
C ASN A 51 11.46 -9.88 5.53
N VAL A 52 11.96 -10.77 4.66
CA VAL A 52 11.39 -11.03 3.34
C VAL A 52 10.63 -12.35 3.43
N PHE A 53 9.33 -12.29 3.16
CA PHE A 53 8.41 -13.43 3.25
C PHE A 53 7.84 -13.75 1.87
N LYS A 54 7.67 -15.04 1.60
CA LYS A 54 7.11 -15.52 0.35
C LYS A 54 5.98 -16.51 0.60
N PRO A 55 4.73 -16.03 0.64
CA PRO A 55 3.57 -16.92 0.80
C PRO A 55 3.50 -17.99 -0.30
N ALA A 56 3.96 -17.67 -1.51
CA ALA A 56 3.99 -18.59 -2.66
C ALA A 56 4.80 -19.88 -2.42
N GLU A 57 5.84 -19.82 -1.58
CA GLU A 57 6.72 -20.97 -1.31
C GLU A 57 6.20 -21.89 -0.19
N HIS A 58 5.09 -21.52 0.47
CA HIS A 58 4.56 -22.19 1.65
C HIS A 58 3.07 -22.52 1.51
N GLU A 59 2.74 -23.45 0.62
CA GLU A 59 1.34 -23.86 0.32
C GLU A 59 0.53 -24.34 1.54
N ASP A 60 1.20 -24.86 2.58
CA ASP A 60 0.55 -25.37 3.79
C ASP A 60 0.23 -24.29 4.84
N GLU A 61 0.77 -23.07 4.67
CA GLU A 61 0.57 -21.96 5.60
C GLU A 61 -0.15 -20.80 4.91
N GLY A 62 -1.33 -20.45 5.41
CA GLY A 62 -2.09 -19.30 4.90
C GLY A 62 -1.32 -17.96 5.07
N PRO A 63 -1.64 -16.93 4.27
CA PRO A 63 -1.02 -15.60 4.36
C PRO A 63 -1.02 -14.99 5.77
N GLU A 64 -2.00 -15.37 6.60
CA GLU A 64 -2.13 -14.95 7.99
C GLU A 64 -0.93 -15.35 8.86
N ALA A 65 -0.26 -16.46 8.54
CA ALA A 65 0.93 -16.91 9.26
C ALA A 65 2.11 -15.92 9.08
N VAL A 66 2.26 -15.39 7.85
CA VAL A 66 3.25 -14.36 7.54
C VAL A 66 2.95 -13.09 8.32
N PHE A 67 1.71 -12.61 8.29
CA PHE A 67 1.33 -11.39 9.01
C PHE A 67 1.43 -11.55 10.53
N ARG A 68 1.14 -12.72 11.09
CA ARG A 68 1.37 -13.02 12.51
C ARG A 68 2.86 -12.94 12.86
N THR A 69 3.72 -13.50 12.02
CA THR A 69 5.17 -13.39 12.22
C THR A 69 5.65 -11.93 12.19
N ILE A 70 5.08 -11.12 11.30
CA ILE A 70 5.37 -9.67 11.24
C ILE A 70 4.91 -9.00 12.54
N ASP A 71 3.70 -9.30 13.01
CA ASP A 71 3.15 -8.76 14.25
C ASP A 71 4.02 -9.07 15.48
N GLU A 72 4.43 -10.33 15.61
CA GLU A 72 5.33 -10.77 16.68
C GLU A 72 6.68 -10.05 16.62
N ARG A 73 7.25 -9.87 15.41
CA ARG A 73 8.57 -9.23 15.24
C ARG A 73 8.54 -7.73 15.46
N ARG A 74 7.49 -7.04 15.00
CA ARG A 74 7.39 -5.58 15.20
C ARG A 74 7.22 -5.23 16.69
N GLY A 75 6.62 -6.13 17.48
CA GLY A 75 6.28 -5.91 18.89
C GLY A 75 5.29 -4.75 19.05
N ASP A 76 5.48 -3.91 20.07
CA ASP A 76 4.57 -2.77 20.35
C ASP A 76 4.73 -1.58 19.38
N ARG A 77 5.48 -1.74 18.27
CA ARG A 77 5.68 -0.66 17.30
C ARG A 77 4.46 -0.53 16.41
N GLU A 78 3.92 0.68 16.33
CA GLU A 78 2.95 1.05 15.28
C GLU A 78 3.49 0.67 13.89
N MET A 79 2.61 0.17 13.04
CA MET A 79 2.92 -0.29 11.69
C MET A 79 2.22 0.57 10.65
N LEU A 80 2.97 0.92 9.62
CA LEU A 80 2.41 1.34 8.33
C LEU A 80 2.43 0.13 7.39
N SER A 81 1.28 -0.38 6.99
CA SER A 81 1.17 -1.39 5.92
C SER A 81 0.83 -0.73 4.58
N VAL A 82 1.60 -1.06 3.54
CA VAL A 82 1.36 -0.61 2.15
C VAL A 82 1.19 -1.85 1.29
N ILE A 83 -0.06 -2.18 1.00
CA ILE A 83 -0.45 -3.46 0.43
C ILE A 83 -0.93 -3.24 -1.00
N ASN A 84 -0.16 -3.72 -1.98
CA ASN A 84 -0.67 -3.88 -3.33
C ASN A 84 -1.57 -5.13 -3.39
N VAL A 85 -2.86 -4.93 -3.69
CA VAL A 85 -3.83 -6.03 -3.74
C VAL A 85 -3.64 -6.87 -5.01
N GLU A 86 -3.26 -6.23 -6.12
CA GLU A 86 -3.08 -6.91 -7.42
C GLU A 86 -1.97 -7.96 -7.37
N ALA A 87 -0.91 -7.71 -6.61
CA ALA A 87 0.19 -8.65 -6.39
C ALA A 87 -0.26 -9.96 -5.74
N GLN A 88 -1.43 -9.99 -5.09
CA GLN A 88 -1.97 -11.16 -4.39
C GLN A 88 -2.95 -11.97 -5.25
N LEU A 89 -3.55 -11.36 -6.28
CA LEU A 89 -4.53 -12.01 -7.18
C LEU A 89 -4.03 -13.29 -7.86
N PRO A 90 -2.72 -13.47 -8.17
CA PRO A 90 -2.24 -14.74 -8.72
C PRO A 90 -2.32 -15.91 -7.74
N LEU A 91 -2.34 -15.66 -6.43
CA LEU A 91 -2.29 -16.68 -5.39
C LEU A 91 -3.59 -16.81 -4.61
N LEU A 92 -4.37 -15.74 -4.52
CA LEU A 92 -5.58 -15.68 -3.70
C LEU A 92 -6.80 -15.34 -4.54
N THR A 93 -7.88 -16.04 -4.31
CA THR A 93 -9.20 -15.72 -4.82
C THR A 93 -9.80 -14.49 -4.14
N ASP A 94 -10.83 -13.90 -4.74
CA ASP A 94 -11.58 -12.78 -4.15
C ASP A 94 -12.12 -13.09 -2.74
N ASP A 95 -12.50 -14.33 -2.47
CA ASP A 95 -13.03 -14.73 -1.17
C ASP A 95 -11.92 -14.83 -0.13
N GLU A 96 -10.76 -15.38 -0.50
CA GLU A 96 -9.57 -15.44 0.35
C GLU A 96 -9.03 -14.05 0.66
N LEU A 97 -8.97 -13.14 -0.31
CA LEU A 97 -8.56 -11.75 -0.09
C LEU A 97 -9.45 -11.02 0.92
N ARG A 98 -10.78 -11.25 0.85
CA ARG A 98 -11.72 -10.71 1.84
C ARG A 98 -11.50 -11.32 3.22
N GLN A 99 -11.24 -12.63 3.29
CA GLN A 99 -10.95 -13.31 4.55
C GLN A 99 -9.66 -12.81 5.20
N VAL A 100 -8.58 -12.68 4.43
CA VAL A 100 -7.31 -12.09 4.89
C VAL A 100 -7.58 -10.67 5.42
N ARG A 101 -8.32 -9.84 4.68
CA ARG A 101 -8.63 -8.48 5.13
C ARG A 101 -9.41 -8.45 6.45
N PHE A 102 -10.42 -9.31 6.62
CA PHE A 102 -11.13 -9.40 7.90
C PHE A 102 -10.22 -9.88 9.02
N TRP A 103 -9.37 -10.88 8.76
CA TRP A 103 -8.42 -11.36 9.74
C TRP A 103 -7.44 -10.27 10.17
N GLU A 104 -6.92 -9.47 9.23
CA GLU A 104 -6.03 -8.34 9.53
C GLU A 104 -6.74 -7.30 10.43
N GLU A 105 -8.00 -6.95 10.12
CA GLU A 105 -8.79 -6.01 10.93
C GLU A 105 -9.05 -6.51 12.36
N GLU A 106 -9.28 -7.81 12.52
CA GLU A 106 -9.60 -8.42 13.82
C GLU A 106 -8.36 -8.75 14.66
N ASN A 107 -7.23 -9.08 14.02
CA ASN A 107 -6.09 -9.72 14.69
C ASN A 107 -4.76 -9.01 14.49
N LEU A 108 -4.59 -8.23 13.41
CA LEU A 108 -3.29 -7.63 13.09
C LEU A 108 -3.18 -6.19 13.56
N TYR A 109 -4.19 -5.35 13.28
CA TYR A 109 -4.01 -3.90 13.47
C TYR A 109 -4.25 -3.42 14.91
N LEU A 110 -3.28 -2.67 15.43
CA LEU A 110 -3.35 -1.93 16.68
C LEU A 110 -3.94 -0.52 16.45
N PRO A 111 -4.45 0.17 17.50
CA PRO A 111 -5.07 1.49 17.34
C PRO A 111 -4.20 2.60 16.70
N GLY A 112 -2.87 2.46 16.76
CA GLY A 112 -1.92 3.40 16.14
C GLY A 112 -1.44 3.01 14.74
N ASP A 113 -1.89 1.87 14.22
CA ASP A 113 -1.49 1.40 12.91
C ASP A 113 -2.20 2.15 11.78
N THR A 114 -1.54 2.20 10.63
CA THR A 114 -2.12 2.73 9.39
C THR A 114 -1.97 1.69 8.29
N SER A 115 -3.04 1.43 7.56
CA SER A 115 -3.03 0.54 6.40
C SER A 115 -3.44 1.28 5.13
N LEU A 116 -2.67 1.06 4.08
CA LEU A 116 -2.87 1.62 2.74
C LEU A 116 -2.98 0.46 1.75
N TYR A 117 -4.18 0.30 1.17
CA TYR A 117 -4.42 -0.67 0.11
C TYR A 117 -4.37 0.04 -1.25
N LEU A 118 -3.50 -0.46 -2.12
CA LEU A 118 -3.32 0.01 -3.49
C LEU A 118 -3.90 -1.02 -4.44
N PHE A 119 -4.83 -0.58 -5.28
CA PHE A 119 -5.47 -1.46 -6.26
C PHE A 119 -6.00 -0.67 -7.46
N ASN A 120 -6.00 -1.31 -8.62
CA ASN A 120 -6.73 -0.86 -9.80
C ASN A 120 -8.11 -1.55 -9.85
N PRO A 121 -9.23 -0.80 -9.77
CA PRO A 121 -10.57 -1.38 -9.90
C PRO A 121 -10.79 -2.15 -11.21
N GLU A 122 -10.05 -1.83 -12.28
CA GLU A 122 -10.19 -2.48 -13.60
C GLU A 122 -9.57 -3.89 -13.66
N THR A 123 -8.66 -4.23 -12.74
CA THR A 123 -8.01 -5.55 -12.68
C THR A 123 -8.66 -6.49 -11.67
N MET A 124 -9.74 -6.05 -11.04
CA MET A 124 -10.45 -6.77 -9.97
C MET A 124 -11.93 -6.97 -10.33
N SER A 125 -12.60 -7.90 -9.66
CA SER A 125 -14.06 -7.96 -9.76
C SER A 125 -14.72 -6.73 -9.14
N ASP A 126 -15.86 -6.30 -9.68
CA ASP A 126 -16.67 -5.20 -9.12
C ASP A 126 -16.97 -5.41 -7.63
N ARG A 127 -17.17 -6.67 -7.23
CA ARG A 127 -17.45 -7.02 -5.85
C ARG A 127 -16.24 -6.78 -4.94
N LEU A 128 -15.04 -7.17 -5.39
CA LEU A 128 -13.82 -7.04 -4.61
C LEU A 128 -13.35 -5.57 -4.55
N SER A 129 -13.41 -4.84 -5.67
CA SER A 129 -13.08 -3.41 -5.68
C SER A 129 -14.01 -2.60 -4.77
N ALA A 130 -15.33 -2.87 -4.82
CA ALA A 130 -16.29 -2.25 -3.92
C ALA A 130 -16.07 -2.64 -2.46
N PHE A 131 -15.62 -3.87 -2.17
CA PHE A 131 -15.28 -4.30 -0.82
C PHE A 131 -14.16 -3.44 -0.23
N TYR A 132 -13.02 -3.31 -0.91
CA TYR A 132 -11.89 -2.50 -0.42
C TYR A 132 -12.26 -1.02 -0.29
N ALA A 133 -12.97 -0.46 -1.27
CA ALA A 133 -13.42 0.93 -1.21
C ALA A 133 -14.38 1.20 -0.04
N ASN A 134 -15.26 0.24 0.29
CA ASN A 134 -16.22 0.38 1.39
C ASN A 134 -15.57 0.15 2.77
N ALA A 135 -14.59 -0.75 2.87
CA ALA A 135 -13.87 -1.01 4.12
C ALA A 135 -12.96 0.15 4.52
N ALA A 136 -12.37 0.87 3.55
CA ALA A 136 -11.47 1.98 3.83
C ALA A 136 -12.16 3.16 4.54
N TRP A 137 -11.48 3.79 5.50
CA TRP A 137 -11.94 5.05 6.10
C TRP A 137 -11.83 6.22 5.13
N GLN A 138 -10.77 6.22 4.31
CA GLN A 138 -10.50 7.22 3.28
C GLN A 138 -10.13 6.53 1.97
N THR A 139 -10.67 7.04 0.86
CA THR A 139 -10.38 6.52 -0.48
C THR A 139 -9.95 7.68 -1.38
N VAL A 140 -8.80 7.51 -2.02
CA VAL A 140 -8.22 8.47 -2.96
C VAL A 140 -8.02 7.76 -4.30
N SER A 141 -8.57 8.34 -5.36
CA SER A 141 -8.40 7.87 -6.73
C SER A 141 -7.36 8.72 -7.43
N THR A 142 -6.52 8.09 -8.25
CA THR A 142 -5.65 8.79 -9.20
C THR A 142 -5.75 8.15 -10.57
N TRP A 143 -5.72 8.96 -11.62
CA TRP A 143 -5.73 8.51 -13.00
C TRP A 143 -5.01 9.52 -13.88
N ILE A 144 -4.58 9.06 -15.06
CA ILE A 144 -4.04 9.91 -16.13
C ILE A 144 -5.10 9.93 -17.24
N ASP A 145 -5.47 11.11 -17.73
CA ASP A 145 -6.40 11.23 -18.85
C ASP A 145 -5.72 10.96 -20.21
N ASP A 146 -6.51 10.99 -21.29
CA ASP A 146 -6.04 10.81 -22.67
C ASP A 146 -5.04 11.89 -23.13
N ARG A 147 -4.95 13.01 -22.42
CA ARG A 147 -4.01 14.11 -22.67
C ARG A 147 -2.74 14.01 -21.82
N GLY A 148 -2.62 12.98 -20.98
CA GLY A 148 -1.46 12.78 -20.10
C GLY A 148 -1.50 13.59 -18.80
N LEU A 149 -2.65 14.18 -18.44
CA LEU A 149 -2.80 14.93 -17.20
C LEU A 149 -3.14 14.00 -16.04
N GLN A 150 -2.37 14.07 -14.95
CA GLN A 150 -2.65 13.30 -13.74
C GLN A 150 -3.65 14.03 -12.83
N TYR A 151 -4.66 13.31 -12.39
CA TYR A 151 -5.68 13.78 -11.46
C TYR A 151 -5.62 13.01 -10.14
N ILE A 152 -6.10 13.67 -9.10
CA ILE A 152 -6.38 13.08 -7.79
C ILE A 152 -7.80 13.46 -7.37
N LYS A 153 -8.54 12.52 -6.78
CA LYS A 153 -9.89 12.74 -6.27
C LYS A 153 -10.08 12.08 -4.92
N LEU A 154 -10.69 12.81 -4.00
CA LEU A 154 -11.11 12.28 -2.71
C LEU A 154 -12.52 11.70 -2.83
N GLU A 155 -12.63 10.37 -2.84
CA GLU A 155 -13.91 9.66 -2.99
C GLU A 155 -14.64 9.49 -1.66
N LYS A 156 -13.90 9.16 -0.60
CA LYS A 156 -14.42 8.90 0.74
C LYS A 156 -13.45 9.48 1.77
N SER A 157 -13.98 10.07 2.83
CA SER A 157 -13.20 10.57 3.96
C SER A 157 -14.10 10.76 5.18
N PRO A 158 -13.61 10.54 6.43
CA PRO A 158 -14.36 10.87 7.64
C PRO A 158 -14.64 12.38 7.78
N ALA A 159 -13.79 13.22 7.18
CA ALA A 159 -13.91 14.67 7.15
C ALA A 159 -13.37 15.24 5.82
N GLY A 160 -13.92 16.38 5.37
CA GLY A 160 -13.48 17.09 4.16
C GLY A 160 -14.58 17.26 3.10
N PHE A 161 -14.27 18.02 2.04
CA PHE A 161 -15.17 18.23 0.90
C PHE A 161 -15.05 17.06 -0.09
N LEU A 162 -15.92 16.07 0.08
CA LEU A 162 -16.00 14.88 -0.78
C LEU A 162 -16.30 15.23 -2.25
N GLY A 163 -15.79 14.43 -3.17
CA GLY A 163 -16.08 14.57 -4.61
C GLY A 163 -15.28 15.68 -5.32
N SER A 164 -14.30 16.27 -4.66
CA SER A 164 -13.41 17.26 -5.28
C SER A 164 -12.30 16.58 -6.07
N THR A 165 -12.29 16.81 -7.40
CA THR A 165 -11.19 16.43 -8.29
C THR A 165 -10.19 17.58 -8.41
N ARG A 166 -8.89 17.28 -8.35
CA ARG A 166 -7.82 18.27 -8.52
C ARG A 166 -6.76 17.75 -9.48
N LEU A 167 -6.15 18.68 -10.20
CA LEU A 167 -5.01 18.42 -11.06
C LEU A 167 -3.75 18.28 -10.21
N VAL A 168 -2.88 17.35 -10.57
CA VAL A 168 -1.55 17.18 -9.98
C VAL A 168 -0.52 17.86 -10.88
N GLU A 169 0.32 18.69 -10.27
CA GLU A 169 1.51 19.29 -10.90
C GLU A 169 2.74 18.53 -10.42
N TYR A 170 3.59 18.06 -11.35
CA TYR A 170 4.88 17.48 -11.03
C TYR A 170 5.93 18.57 -10.83
N LEU A 171 6.79 18.39 -9.82
CA LEU A 171 7.87 19.30 -9.48
C LEU A 171 9.21 18.57 -9.64
N ASP A 172 10.25 19.29 -10.09
CA ASP A 172 11.60 18.72 -10.19
C ASP A 172 12.28 18.52 -8.82
N GLU A 173 11.78 19.21 -7.79
CA GLU A 173 12.26 19.17 -6.42
C GLU A 173 11.14 18.77 -5.44
N ARG A 174 11.52 18.33 -4.23
CA ARG A 174 10.56 17.98 -3.17
C ARG A 174 9.54 19.13 -2.98
N PRO A 175 8.22 18.83 -2.89
CA PRO A 175 7.60 17.51 -2.67
C PRO A 175 7.39 16.63 -3.93
N TYR A 176 8.01 16.95 -5.09
CA TYR A 176 7.92 16.26 -6.39
C TYR A 176 6.51 16.21 -7.03
N MET A 177 5.46 16.41 -6.23
CA MET A 177 4.09 16.56 -6.68
C MET A 177 3.38 17.61 -5.82
N ARG A 178 2.50 18.40 -6.45
CA ARG A 178 1.64 19.38 -5.79
C ARG A 178 0.22 19.23 -6.31
N VAL A 179 -0.75 19.14 -5.39
CA VAL A 179 -2.17 19.21 -5.74
C VAL A 179 -2.54 20.67 -5.95
N GLN A 180 -3.06 21.02 -7.13
CA GLN A 180 -3.47 22.39 -7.40
C GLN A 180 -4.64 22.79 -6.49
N GLN A 181 -4.55 23.98 -5.90
CA GLN A 181 -5.68 24.56 -5.19
C GLN A 181 -6.79 24.92 -6.18
N PRO A 182 -8.06 24.92 -5.76
CA PRO A 182 -9.10 25.53 -6.60
C PRO A 182 -8.68 26.98 -6.89
N PRO A 183 -8.97 27.53 -8.09
CA PRO A 183 -8.91 28.97 -8.27
C PRO A 183 -9.80 29.57 -7.17
N GLY A 184 -9.18 30.31 -6.25
CA GLY A 184 -9.94 31.10 -5.29
C GLY A 184 -10.89 32.02 -6.07
N PRO A 185 -12.01 32.45 -5.46
CA PRO A 185 -12.76 33.55 -6.05
C PRO A 185 -11.74 34.69 -6.28
N GLU A 186 -11.74 35.26 -7.49
CA GLU A 186 -10.82 36.35 -7.86
C GLU A 186 -10.75 37.36 -6.69
N GLY A 187 -9.59 37.47 -6.05
CA GLY A 187 -9.36 38.44 -4.97
C GLY A 187 -9.37 37.93 -3.52
N SER A 188 -8.83 36.74 -3.23
CA SER A 188 -8.42 36.41 -1.85
C SER A 188 -6.92 36.09 -1.81
N ASN A 189 -6.18 36.94 -1.09
CA ASN A 189 -4.71 37.07 -1.02
C ASN A 189 -3.96 35.77 -0.69
#